data_AF-A0AAE8MXU7-F1
#
_entry.id   AF-A0AAE8MXU7-F1
#
_cell.length_a   1.000
_cell.length_b   1.000
_cell.length_c   1.000
_cell.angle_alpha   90.00
_cell.angle_beta   90.00
_cell.angle_gamma   90.00
#
_symmetry.space_group_name_H-M   'P 1'
#
loop_
_entity.id
_entity.type
_entity.pdbx_description
1 polymer ?
#
loop_
_entity_poly.entity_id
_entity_poly.type
_entity_poly.pdbx_seq_one_letter_code
_entity_poly.pdbx_strand_id
1 'polypeptide(L)'
;MADERRSKVRSSSFVERLASRGGLGTLRNDLLKLISAVASDDFDLDCVKPLLKSALAADLDDTLIWDQVYLAVAESTPPPRPVASSHQHSLAAQHEQLRELLRIPPRRLEAASKAVFKKCMEGSSPLFNDGWSGWPQDANQDDVLSWFANLNETLVALAEEYRSTPSLRRRLLAQPNKPIQGSKGERKMDIGFVSDPDAGTESRCHWSQILVPGELKSNPSADIASKAWLDLGRYAREVLAAQDTRRFVLGFTICGSLMRIWEFDRLGGIASEQFDINQDGLQFMSTVLRFLWMSEGQLGFDPTITTEDGRRFVMIQRNGQTERLVVDRLMKRAPCIAGRATTCWKAYREEDPRMPLVIKDSWQYTEREEEGDLLKEATEKGVVNVARYYHHETVSVYDKADDIQNNVRGGLDITEARNYRPERSMPPPSTINTPRTGRSSAAGVKRSSSQTGAPLPPKKRSCSTSPTKASSNALPNRVHRRTIVCDYGIPIYKASSRPALLAALEGCIEGHESLHRAGLLHRDISINNLMVNEDADNPS
;
A
#
# COMPACT_ATOMS: atom_id res chain seq x y z
N MET A 1 6.14 38.99 34.42
CA MET A 1 7.02 39.62 33.40
C MET A 1 7.70 38.63 32.44
N ALA A 2 7.36 37.32 32.47
CA ALA A 2 7.84 36.31 31.53
C ALA A 2 6.84 35.98 30.39
N ASP A 3 5.61 36.50 30.47
CA ASP A 3 4.56 36.28 29.46
C ASP A 3 4.54 37.34 28.33
N GLU A 4 5.30 38.43 28.47
CA GLU A 4 5.42 39.46 27.42
C GLU A 4 6.60 39.22 26.46
N ARG A 5 7.40 38.18 26.71
CA ARG A 5 8.58 37.84 25.88
C ARG A 5 8.36 36.62 24.98
N ARG A 6 7.23 35.91 25.10
CA ARG A 6 6.80 34.89 24.11
C ARG A 6 6.12 35.49 22.87
N SER A 7 5.78 36.79 22.87
CA SER A 7 5.05 37.43 21.76
C SER A 7 5.94 38.00 20.65
N LYS A 8 7.26 38.16 20.84
CA LYS A 8 8.15 38.78 19.84
C LYS A 8 8.83 37.83 18.84
N VAL A 9 8.72 36.51 19.00
CA VAL A 9 9.18 35.53 17.98
C VAL A 9 8.02 34.97 17.15
N ARG A 10 6.76 35.31 17.50
CA ARG A 10 5.55 34.88 16.77
C ARG A 10 4.92 35.95 15.86
N SER A 11 5.50 37.14 15.72
CA SER A 11 5.06 38.10 14.70
C SER A 11 5.67 37.75 13.33
N SER A 12 4.95 36.89 12.60
CA SER A 12 5.20 36.47 11.21
C SER A 12 5.33 37.62 10.19
N SER A 13 5.25 38.90 10.58
CA SER A 13 5.20 40.05 9.65
C SER A 13 6.54 40.77 9.42
N PHE A 14 7.59 40.42 10.17
CA PHE A 14 8.93 41.05 10.03
C PHE A 14 9.83 40.27 9.06
N VAL A 15 9.87 38.94 9.15
CA VAL A 15 10.64 38.07 8.24
C VAL A 15 10.08 38.08 6.81
N GLU A 16 8.79 38.39 6.65
CA GLU A 16 8.13 38.53 5.33
C GLU A 16 8.58 39.77 4.55
N ARG A 17 9.18 40.78 5.21
CA ARG A 17 9.62 42.04 4.58
C ARG A 17 11.13 42.15 4.40
N LEU A 18 11.89 41.19 4.93
CA LEU A 18 13.35 41.15 4.81
C LEU A 18 13.76 40.53 3.48
N ALA A 19 14.56 41.26 2.71
CA ALA A 19 14.98 40.89 1.37
C ALA A 19 15.93 39.68 1.38
N SER A 20 15.79 38.78 0.41
CA SER A 20 16.77 37.73 0.17
C SER A 20 18.14 38.33 -0.16
N ARG A 21 19.21 37.79 0.41
CA ARG A 21 20.58 38.18 0.07
C ARG A 21 21.01 37.74 -1.34
N GLY A 22 20.33 36.74 -1.91
CA GLY A 22 20.53 36.25 -3.28
C GLY A 22 19.75 37.03 -4.35
N GLY A 23 19.05 38.11 -3.96
CA GLY A 23 18.40 39.05 -4.89
C GLY A 23 17.04 38.61 -5.47
N LEU A 24 16.55 37.40 -5.18
CA LEU A 24 15.24 36.91 -5.65
C LEU A 24 14.41 36.32 -4.50
N GLY A 25 13.51 37.14 -3.94
CA GLY A 25 12.52 36.72 -2.94
C GLY A 25 12.79 37.27 -1.53
N THR A 26 12.19 36.64 -0.53
CA THR A 26 12.28 37.04 0.89
C THR A 26 13.18 36.08 1.67
N LEU A 27 13.73 36.54 2.80
CA LEU A 27 14.52 35.72 3.72
C LEU A 27 13.78 34.44 4.16
N ARG A 28 12.44 34.51 4.28
CA ARG A 28 11.58 33.35 4.55
C ARG A 28 11.73 32.24 3.51
N ASN A 29 11.81 32.59 2.23
CA ASN A 29 11.95 31.61 1.16
C ASN A 29 13.31 30.92 1.21
N ASP A 30 14.36 31.65 1.58
CA ASP A 30 15.68 31.07 1.71
C ASP A 30 15.77 30.16 2.94
N LEU A 31 15.14 30.55 4.05
CA LEU A 31 15.06 29.70 5.25
C LEU A 31 14.32 28.38 4.98
N LEU A 32 13.25 28.41 4.17
CA LEU A 32 12.55 27.19 3.76
C LEU A 32 13.42 26.27 2.89
N LYS A 33 14.27 26.85 2.03
CA LYS A 33 15.25 26.09 1.25
C LYS A 33 16.33 25.48 2.15
N LEU A 34 16.83 26.23 3.13
CA LEU A 34 17.78 25.73 4.11
C LEU A 34 17.18 24.59 4.93
N ILE A 35 15.93 24.72 5.40
CA ILE A 35 15.21 23.65 6.11
C ILE A 35 15.06 22.40 5.23
N SER A 36 14.76 22.60 3.93
CA SER A 36 14.68 21.50 2.97
C SER A 36 16.05 20.87 2.68
N ALA A 37 17.13 21.65 2.71
CA ALA A 37 18.50 21.17 2.50
C ALA A 37 19.01 20.38 3.72
N VAL A 38 18.72 20.85 4.94
CA VAL A 38 18.99 20.15 6.21
C VAL A 38 18.32 18.77 6.24
N ALA A 39 17.16 18.62 5.59
CA ALA A 39 16.45 17.36 5.46
C ALA A 39 17.00 16.42 4.36
N SER A 40 18.11 16.79 3.69
CA SER A 40 18.76 15.99 2.64
C SER A 40 20.10 15.43 3.10
N ASP A 41 20.51 14.28 2.54
CA ASP A 41 21.78 13.58 2.85
C ASP A 41 23.06 14.35 2.43
N ASP A 42 22.93 15.54 1.85
CA ASP A 42 24.02 16.36 1.29
C ASP A 42 24.15 17.72 1.99
N PHE A 43 23.59 17.84 3.20
CA PHE A 43 23.67 19.06 3.99
C PHE A 43 25.06 19.24 4.62
N ASP A 44 25.74 20.32 4.23
CA ASP A 44 26.98 20.71 4.89
C ASP A 44 26.68 21.34 6.27
N LEU A 45 26.87 20.57 7.33
CA LEU A 45 26.63 21.04 8.70
C LEU A 45 27.53 22.23 9.07
N ASP A 46 28.66 22.44 8.37
CA ASP A 46 29.58 23.54 8.67
C ASP A 46 28.96 24.93 8.40
N CYS A 47 27.96 25.04 7.53
CA CYS A 47 27.32 26.32 7.20
C CYS A 47 26.40 26.86 8.31
N VAL A 48 25.86 25.99 9.18
CA VAL A 48 24.97 26.37 10.31
C VAL A 48 25.66 26.33 11.68
N LYS A 49 26.88 25.77 11.77
CA LYS A 49 27.66 25.76 13.02
C LYS A 49 27.91 27.16 13.60
N PRO A 50 28.24 28.20 12.81
CA PRO A 50 28.41 29.57 13.33
C PRO A 50 27.11 30.11 13.93
N LEU A 51 25.98 29.90 13.26
CA LEU A 51 24.66 30.30 13.74
C LEU A 51 24.28 29.60 15.06
N LEU A 52 24.52 28.29 15.15
CA LEU A 52 24.27 27.52 16.37
C LEU A 52 25.16 27.98 17.54
N LYS A 53 26.43 28.30 17.27
CA LYS A 53 27.34 28.84 18.29
C LYS A 53 26.91 30.22 18.77
N SER A 54 26.48 31.10 17.87
CA SER A 54 25.97 32.43 18.23
C SER A 54 24.64 32.37 19.00
N ALA A 55 23.76 31.41 18.67
CA ALA A 55 22.49 31.21 19.38
C ALA A 55 22.65 30.61 20.79
N LEU A 56 23.81 29.99 21.08
CA LEU A 56 24.13 29.35 22.36
C LEU A 56 25.08 30.20 23.23
N ALA A 57 25.51 31.38 22.76
CA ALA A 57 26.38 32.28 23.51
C ALA A 57 25.62 33.00 24.65
N ALA A 58 26.32 33.31 25.75
CA ALA A 58 25.72 33.89 26.95
C ALA A 58 25.26 35.35 26.78
N ASP A 59 25.86 36.10 25.85
CA ASP A 59 25.41 37.44 25.44
C ASP A 59 24.77 37.34 24.05
N LEU A 60 23.49 37.68 23.97
CA LEU A 60 22.68 37.65 22.75
C LEU A 60 22.74 39.02 22.06
N ASP A 61 23.66 39.16 21.10
CA ASP A 61 23.62 40.24 20.11
C ASP A 61 22.74 39.82 18.93
N ASP A 62 21.51 40.31 18.91
CA ASP A 62 20.51 40.01 17.88
C ASP A 62 21.03 40.34 16.48
N THR A 63 21.83 41.40 16.32
CA THR A 63 22.41 41.83 15.04
C THR A 63 23.35 40.76 14.48
N LEU A 64 24.18 40.19 15.35
CA LEU A 64 25.12 39.13 15.00
C LEU A 64 24.40 37.82 14.62
N ILE A 65 23.31 37.50 15.31
CA ILE A 65 22.48 36.33 14.99
C ILE A 65 21.85 36.49 13.60
N TRP A 66 21.31 37.66 13.29
CA TRP A 66 20.70 37.92 11.99
C TRP A 66 21.73 37.88 10.85
N ASP A 67 22.95 38.38 11.05
CA ASP A 67 24.03 38.27 10.07
C ASP A 67 24.43 36.80 9.81
N GLN A 68 24.48 35.97 10.85
CA GLN A 68 24.74 34.54 10.70
C GLN A 68 23.59 33.79 10.03
N VAL A 69 22.33 34.21 10.26
CA VAL A 69 21.18 33.70 9.51
C VAL A 69 21.36 34.01 8.01
N TYR A 70 21.67 35.25 7.65
CA TYR A 70 21.87 35.66 6.26
C TYR A 70 23.06 34.99 5.55
N LEU A 71 24.11 34.61 6.30
CA LEU A 71 25.23 33.83 5.76
C LEU A 71 24.81 32.38 5.49
N ALA A 72 24.14 31.74 6.45
CA ALA A 72 23.72 30.33 6.35
C ALA A 72 22.75 30.07 5.17
N VAL A 73 21.89 31.03 4.83
CA VAL A 73 20.98 30.89 3.66
C VAL A 73 21.61 31.25 2.31
N ALA A 74 22.63 32.11 2.26
CA ALA A 74 23.22 32.56 1.00
C ALA A 74 23.99 31.45 0.26
N GLU A 75 24.58 30.50 1.00
CA GLU A 75 25.28 29.35 0.43
C GLU A 75 24.34 28.29 -0.18
N SER A 76 23.02 28.40 0.06
CA SER A 76 22.03 27.37 -0.28
C SER A 76 21.24 27.63 -1.59
N THR A 77 21.71 28.46 -2.52
CA THR A 77 20.98 28.75 -3.79
C THR A 77 21.54 28.01 -5.02
N PRO A 78 20.76 27.14 -5.71
CA PRO A 78 21.15 26.47 -6.97
C PRO A 78 20.40 27.00 -8.23
N PRO A 79 20.92 26.86 -9.49
CA PRO A 79 20.14 27.02 -10.72
C PRO A 79 19.92 25.67 -11.50
N PRO A 80 19.06 25.55 -12.55
CA PRO A 80 17.62 25.30 -12.45
C PRO A 80 17.08 24.00 -13.16
N ARG A 81 15.99 23.46 -12.56
CA ARG A 81 14.78 22.76 -13.11
C ARG A 81 14.92 21.50 -14.04
N PRO A 82 13.82 20.79 -14.38
CA PRO A 82 13.32 19.61 -13.67
C PRO A 82 13.38 18.34 -14.55
N VAL A 83 13.80 17.20 -14.00
CA VAL A 83 13.72 15.92 -14.72
C VAL A 83 12.87 14.93 -13.95
N ALA A 84 11.72 14.65 -14.57
CA ALA A 84 10.85 13.48 -14.52
C ALA A 84 10.81 12.65 -13.22
N SER A 85 9.60 12.51 -12.68
CA SER A 85 9.23 11.47 -11.73
C SER A 85 9.73 10.11 -12.21
N SER A 86 10.79 9.64 -11.57
CA SER A 86 11.43 8.37 -11.86
C SER A 86 10.50 7.23 -11.49
N HIS A 87 10.00 6.58 -12.55
CA HIS A 87 9.53 5.20 -12.63
C HIS A 87 8.21 4.93 -11.90
N GLN A 88 7.13 5.27 -12.59
CA GLN A 88 5.96 4.40 -12.60
C GLN A 88 6.44 2.97 -12.87
N HIS A 89 6.48 2.11 -11.86
CA HIS A 89 6.32 0.68 -12.12
C HIS A 89 5.02 0.57 -12.92
N SER A 90 5.08 -0.01 -14.13
CA SER A 90 3.92 -0.09 -15.01
C SER A 90 2.83 -0.92 -14.35
N LEU A 91 1.82 -0.24 -13.84
CA LEU A 91 0.51 -0.78 -13.49
C LEU A 91 -0.17 -1.21 -14.79
N ALA A 92 0.15 -2.40 -15.29
CA ALA A 92 -0.70 -3.24 -16.14
C ALA A 92 0.16 -4.29 -16.84
N ALA A 93 0.17 -5.50 -16.29
CA ALA A 93 0.36 -6.68 -17.12
C ALA A 93 -1.03 -7.11 -17.64
N GLN A 94 -1.20 -7.13 -18.96
CA GLN A 94 -2.43 -7.54 -19.64
C GLN A 94 -2.25 -8.96 -20.17
N HIS A 95 -3.06 -9.94 -19.74
CA HIS A 95 -2.91 -11.32 -20.20
C HIS A 95 -4.23 -12.06 -20.46
N GLU A 96 -4.13 -13.10 -21.29
CA GLU A 96 -5.16 -13.98 -21.81
C GLU A 96 -5.63 -15.02 -20.78
N GLN A 97 -4.82 -15.40 -19.78
CA GLN A 97 -5.19 -16.38 -18.75
C GLN A 97 -5.99 -15.79 -17.57
N LEU A 98 -6.17 -14.46 -17.42
CA LEU A 98 -7.21 -13.95 -16.50
C LEU A 98 -8.59 -14.46 -16.93
N ARG A 99 -8.75 -14.84 -18.21
CA ARG A 99 -9.90 -15.63 -18.66
C ARG A 99 -10.00 -16.91 -17.84
N GLU A 100 -8.97 -17.73 -17.66
CA GLU A 100 -9.01 -19.01 -16.91
C GLU A 100 -9.33 -18.82 -15.40
N LEU A 101 -8.65 -17.89 -14.71
CA LEU A 101 -8.88 -17.62 -13.28
C LEU A 101 -10.33 -17.15 -13.00
N LEU A 102 -10.89 -16.37 -13.94
CA LEU A 102 -12.27 -15.91 -13.92
C LEU A 102 -13.26 -16.82 -14.69
N ARG A 103 -12.80 -17.89 -15.37
CA ARG A 103 -13.61 -18.85 -16.17
C ARG A 103 -13.86 -20.18 -15.52
N ILE A 104 -13.29 -20.48 -14.35
CA ILE A 104 -13.79 -21.63 -13.57
C ILE A 104 -14.70 -21.09 -12.46
N PRO A 105 -15.95 -20.69 -12.79
CA PRO A 105 -17.02 -20.79 -11.82
C PRO A 105 -16.95 -22.15 -11.13
N PRO A 106 -17.32 -22.26 -9.85
CA PRO A 106 -17.82 -23.54 -9.37
C PRO A 106 -18.84 -24.04 -10.41
N ARG A 107 -18.77 -25.30 -10.86
CA ARG A 107 -19.58 -25.84 -11.99
C ARG A 107 -21.05 -25.39 -11.99
N ARG A 108 -21.59 -25.15 -10.79
CA ARG A 108 -22.93 -24.58 -10.56
C ARG A 108 -23.12 -23.16 -11.12
N LEU A 109 -22.19 -22.23 -10.91
CA LEU A 109 -22.30 -20.85 -11.43
C LEU A 109 -22.20 -20.86 -12.96
N GLU A 110 -21.41 -21.72 -13.59
CA GLU A 110 -21.39 -21.82 -15.06
C GLU A 110 -22.74 -22.31 -15.63
N ALA A 111 -23.32 -23.35 -15.03
CA ALA A 111 -24.63 -23.85 -15.42
C ALA A 111 -25.73 -22.80 -15.19
N ALA A 112 -25.70 -22.12 -14.05
CA ALA A 112 -26.64 -21.05 -13.72
C ALA A 112 -26.53 -19.88 -14.69
N SER A 113 -25.30 -19.42 -14.99
CA SER A 113 -25.06 -18.39 -15.99
C SER A 113 -25.64 -18.80 -17.34
N LYS A 114 -25.33 -19.98 -17.87
CA LYS A 114 -25.90 -20.43 -19.16
C LYS A 114 -27.44 -20.48 -19.14
N ALA A 115 -28.03 -20.95 -18.05
CA ALA A 115 -29.48 -21.04 -17.91
C ALA A 115 -30.14 -19.65 -17.85
N VAL A 116 -29.59 -18.73 -17.06
CA VAL A 116 -30.07 -17.34 -16.96
C VAL A 116 -29.89 -16.62 -18.29
N PHE A 117 -28.75 -16.79 -18.97
CA PHE A 117 -28.51 -16.18 -20.28
C PHE A 117 -29.54 -16.65 -21.31
N LYS A 118 -29.89 -17.93 -21.29
CA LYS A 118 -30.92 -18.48 -22.16
C LYS A 118 -32.25 -17.77 -21.95
N LYS A 119 -32.66 -17.56 -20.69
CA LYS A 119 -33.88 -16.79 -20.37
C LYS A 119 -33.80 -15.33 -20.88
N CYS A 120 -32.62 -14.71 -20.89
CA CYS A 120 -32.43 -13.36 -21.44
C CYS A 120 -32.68 -13.28 -22.95
N MET A 121 -32.59 -14.38 -23.70
CA MET A 121 -32.84 -14.45 -25.14
C MET A 121 -34.27 -14.89 -25.48
N GLU A 122 -35.07 -15.29 -24.49
CA GLU A 122 -36.43 -15.80 -24.66
C GLU A 122 -37.48 -14.69 -24.46
N GLY A 123 -38.70 -14.93 -24.97
CA GLY A 123 -39.84 -14.03 -24.81
C GLY A 123 -40.06 -13.07 -25.99
N SER A 124 -41.13 -12.27 -25.89
CA SER A 124 -41.51 -11.28 -26.93
C SER A 124 -40.64 -10.03 -26.93
N SER A 125 -39.93 -9.77 -25.82
CA SER A 125 -39.04 -8.64 -25.62
C SER A 125 -37.75 -9.12 -24.94
N PRO A 126 -36.86 -9.81 -25.68
CA PRO A 126 -35.64 -10.38 -25.11
C PRO A 126 -34.71 -9.28 -24.58
N LEU A 127 -33.99 -9.57 -23.49
CA LEU A 127 -32.97 -8.68 -22.91
C LEU A 127 -31.68 -8.69 -23.73
N PHE A 128 -31.42 -9.77 -24.47
CA PHE A 128 -30.27 -9.89 -25.36
C PHE A 128 -30.71 -10.44 -26.73
N ASN A 129 -30.39 -9.71 -27.80
CA ASN A 129 -30.62 -10.09 -29.18
C ASN A 129 -29.59 -9.38 -30.08
N ASP A 130 -28.48 -10.05 -30.39
CA ASP A 130 -27.29 -9.47 -31.05
C ASP A 130 -26.78 -8.19 -30.37
N GLY A 131 -26.95 -8.11 -29.05
CA GLY A 131 -26.69 -6.94 -28.22
C GLY A 131 -27.65 -6.85 -27.04
N TRP A 132 -27.27 -6.11 -26.00
CA TRP A 132 -28.18 -5.89 -24.87
C TRP A 132 -29.24 -4.85 -25.22
N SER A 133 -30.51 -5.23 -25.02
CA SER A 133 -31.64 -4.34 -25.19
C SER A 133 -31.53 -3.12 -24.26
N GLY A 134 -31.72 -1.93 -24.83
CA GLY A 134 -31.66 -0.66 -24.09
C GLY A 134 -30.25 -0.14 -23.81
N TRP A 135 -29.19 -0.75 -24.35
CA TRP A 135 -27.84 -0.19 -24.25
C TRP A 135 -27.76 1.20 -24.92
N PRO A 136 -27.25 2.24 -24.24
CA PRO A 136 -27.19 3.60 -24.80
C PRO A 136 -26.12 3.74 -25.90
N GLN A 137 -26.49 4.35 -27.03
CA GLN A 137 -25.60 4.46 -28.21
C GLN A 137 -24.33 5.27 -27.97
N ASP A 138 -24.40 6.31 -27.14
CA ASP A 138 -23.26 7.17 -26.81
C ASP A 138 -22.50 6.73 -25.55
N ALA A 139 -22.98 5.67 -24.89
CA ALA A 139 -22.48 5.17 -23.62
C ALA A 139 -22.31 6.28 -22.56
N ASN A 140 -23.19 7.28 -22.55
CA ASN A 140 -23.12 8.31 -21.52
C ASN A 140 -23.32 7.70 -20.12
N GLN A 141 -22.66 8.30 -19.14
CA GLN A 141 -22.53 7.72 -17.81
C GLN A 141 -23.89 7.47 -17.14
N ASP A 142 -24.79 8.46 -17.14
CA ASP A 142 -26.05 8.39 -16.41
C ASP A 142 -27.01 7.35 -17.02
N ASP A 143 -27.06 7.24 -18.35
CA ASP A 143 -27.88 6.25 -19.04
C ASP A 143 -27.31 4.84 -18.88
N VAL A 144 -25.98 4.66 -18.95
CA VAL A 144 -25.34 3.35 -18.70
C VAL A 144 -25.62 2.89 -17.28
N LEU A 145 -25.54 3.79 -16.30
CA LEU A 145 -25.80 3.47 -14.89
C LEU A 145 -27.26 3.07 -14.66
N SER A 146 -28.19 3.81 -15.24
CA SER A 146 -29.63 3.52 -15.16
C SER A 146 -29.95 2.18 -15.83
N TRP A 147 -29.41 1.93 -17.03
CA TRP A 147 -29.54 0.67 -17.74
C TRP A 147 -28.97 -0.50 -16.93
N PHE A 148 -27.76 -0.36 -16.39
CA PHE A 148 -27.09 -1.46 -15.68
C PHE A 148 -27.79 -1.76 -14.35
N ALA A 149 -28.27 -0.75 -13.62
CA ALA A 149 -29.05 -0.96 -12.42
C ALA A 149 -30.32 -1.79 -12.71
N ASN A 150 -31.10 -1.41 -13.74
CA ASN A 150 -32.32 -2.11 -14.13
C ASN A 150 -32.05 -3.55 -14.63
N LEU A 151 -31.01 -3.72 -15.45
CA LEU A 151 -30.60 -5.04 -15.91
C LEU A 151 -30.20 -5.93 -14.73
N ASN A 152 -29.42 -5.41 -13.78
CA ASN A 152 -28.96 -6.16 -12.62
C ASN A 152 -30.12 -6.62 -11.73
N GLU A 153 -31.15 -5.79 -11.51
CA GLU A 153 -32.35 -6.20 -10.79
C GLU A 153 -33.06 -7.37 -11.48
N THR A 154 -33.17 -7.31 -12.80
CA THR A 154 -33.76 -8.39 -13.60
C THR A 154 -32.91 -9.67 -13.55
N LEU A 155 -31.59 -9.55 -13.68
CA LEU A 155 -30.66 -10.69 -13.60
C LEU A 155 -30.71 -11.37 -12.21
N VAL A 156 -30.76 -10.59 -11.13
CA VAL A 156 -30.91 -11.11 -9.77
C VAL A 156 -32.21 -11.91 -9.64
N ALA A 157 -33.32 -11.39 -10.15
CA ALA A 157 -34.61 -12.07 -10.11
C ALA A 157 -34.60 -13.38 -10.92
N LEU A 158 -34.03 -13.38 -12.13
CA LEU A 158 -33.92 -14.58 -12.97
C LEU A 158 -33.02 -15.65 -12.36
N ALA A 159 -32.02 -15.23 -11.60
CA ALA A 159 -30.98 -16.10 -11.06
C ALA A 159 -31.28 -16.63 -9.65
N GLU A 160 -32.36 -16.17 -9.00
CA GLU A 160 -32.70 -16.53 -7.62
C GLU A 160 -32.93 -18.05 -7.43
N GLU A 161 -33.50 -18.73 -8.42
CA GLU A 161 -33.74 -20.19 -8.38
C GLU A 161 -32.45 -21.03 -8.39
N TYR A 162 -31.32 -20.44 -8.81
CA TYR A 162 -30.02 -21.11 -8.87
C TYR A 162 -29.15 -20.85 -7.63
N ARG A 163 -29.60 -19.97 -6.73
CA ARG A 163 -28.81 -19.55 -5.58
C ARG A 163 -28.79 -20.65 -4.52
N SER A 164 -27.59 -21.13 -4.17
CA SER A 164 -27.43 -22.18 -3.15
C SER A 164 -27.33 -21.64 -1.71
N THR A 165 -27.05 -20.35 -1.51
CA THR A 165 -26.81 -19.74 -0.19
C THR A 165 -27.68 -18.47 0.03
N PRO A 166 -28.64 -18.49 0.97
CA PRO A 166 -29.54 -17.36 1.23
C PRO A 166 -28.91 -16.13 1.92
N SER A 167 -27.70 -16.26 2.49
CA SER A 167 -27.21 -15.33 3.53
C SER A 167 -26.37 -14.12 3.08
N LEU A 168 -25.84 -14.12 1.85
CA LEU A 168 -25.00 -13.01 1.34
C LEU A 168 -25.70 -12.29 0.20
N ARG A 169 -26.66 -11.41 0.51
CA ARG A 169 -27.26 -10.54 -0.50
C ARG A 169 -26.33 -9.37 -0.77
N ARG A 170 -25.90 -9.24 -2.03
CA ARG A 170 -25.10 -8.13 -2.54
C ARG A 170 -25.93 -7.36 -3.54
N ARG A 171 -25.59 -6.08 -3.73
CA ARG A 171 -26.27 -5.21 -4.67
C ARG A 171 -25.29 -4.43 -5.52
N LEU A 172 -25.69 -4.16 -6.76
CA LEU A 172 -25.02 -3.18 -7.61
C LEU A 172 -25.42 -1.78 -7.13
N LEU A 173 -24.42 -0.99 -6.75
CA LEU A 173 -24.56 0.40 -6.39
C LEU A 173 -24.14 1.27 -7.56
N ALA A 174 -25.09 2.01 -8.13
CA ALA A 174 -24.87 3.00 -9.18
C ALA A 174 -25.09 4.40 -8.58
N GLN A 175 -24.01 5.01 -8.07
CA GLN A 175 -24.07 6.32 -7.41
C GLN A 175 -22.98 7.25 -7.97
N PRO A 176 -23.12 7.68 -9.24
CA PRO A 176 -22.16 8.59 -9.82
C PRO A 176 -22.17 9.88 -9.00
N ASN A 177 -21.00 10.51 -8.89
CA ASN A 177 -20.83 11.83 -8.29
C ASN A 177 -21.04 11.97 -6.76
N LYS A 178 -21.37 10.90 -6.02
CA LYS A 178 -21.50 10.94 -4.55
C LYS A 178 -20.21 10.52 -3.84
N PRO A 179 -19.71 11.30 -2.86
CA PRO A 179 -18.55 10.90 -2.07
C PRO A 179 -18.83 9.65 -1.22
N ILE A 180 -17.94 8.68 -1.30
CA ILE A 180 -17.96 7.47 -0.44
C ILE A 180 -17.19 7.77 0.85
N GLN A 181 -17.79 7.42 1.98
CA GLN A 181 -17.25 7.67 3.32
C GLN A 181 -16.10 6.70 3.65
N GLY A 182 -15.22 7.10 4.57
CA GLY A 182 -14.12 6.24 5.06
C GLY A 182 -12.77 6.43 4.39
N SER A 183 -12.70 7.31 3.38
CA SER A 183 -11.44 7.72 2.76
C SER A 183 -10.94 9.04 3.37
N LYS A 184 -9.61 9.24 3.38
CA LYS A 184 -8.99 10.51 3.82
C LYS A 184 -9.32 11.68 2.88
N GLY A 185 -9.58 11.39 1.61
CA GLY A 185 -9.98 12.38 0.62
C GLY A 185 -11.37 12.09 0.09
N GLU A 186 -12.03 13.10 -0.45
CA GLU A 186 -13.29 12.89 -1.17
C GLU A 186 -13.02 12.06 -2.42
N ARG A 187 -13.72 10.92 -2.51
CA ARG A 187 -13.62 9.98 -3.61
C ARG A 187 -15.02 9.57 -4.00
N LYS A 188 -15.26 9.58 -5.30
CA LYS A 188 -16.54 9.26 -5.94
C LYS A 188 -16.26 8.07 -6.85
N MET A 189 -17.04 7.02 -6.73
CA MET A 189 -16.98 5.83 -7.58
C MET A 189 -18.23 5.84 -8.45
N ASP A 190 -18.10 5.49 -9.73
CA ASP A 190 -19.25 5.52 -10.63
C ASP A 190 -20.23 4.39 -10.30
N ILE A 191 -19.69 3.19 -10.12
CA ILE A 191 -20.48 1.97 -9.94
C ILE A 191 -19.68 0.94 -9.14
N GLY A 192 -20.34 0.01 -8.47
CA GLY A 192 -19.67 -1.15 -7.88
C GLY A 192 -20.62 -2.09 -7.15
N PHE A 193 -20.15 -3.26 -6.77
CA PHE A 193 -20.93 -4.20 -5.97
C PHE A 193 -20.64 -4.00 -4.48
N VAL A 194 -21.69 -3.99 -3.67
CA VAL A 194 -21.61 -3.72 -2.22
C VAL A 194 -22.20 -4.85 -1.38
N SER A 195 -21.74 -4.94 -0.13
CA SER A 195 -22.20 -5.94 0.84
C SER A 195 -23.56 -5.62 1.45
N ASP A 196 -24.03 -4.38 1.35
CA ASP A 196 -25.32 -3.93 1.87
C ASP A 196 -26.44 -4.25 0.85
N PRO A 197 -27.38 -5.16 1.19
CA PRO A 197 -28.45 -5.54 0.29
C PRO A 197 -29.50 -4.45 0.09
N ASP A 198 -29.63 -3.54 1.05
CA ASP A 198 -30.63 -2.48 1.07
C ASP A 198 -30.07 -1.15 0.55
N ALA A 199 -28.83 -1.14 0.08
CA ALA A 199 -28.20 0.03 -0.51
C ALA A 199 -28.93 0.50 -1.77
N GLY A 200 -29.60 1.65 -1.70
CA GLY A 200 -30.22 2.34 -2.83
C GLY A 200 -29.34 3.45 -3.40
N THR A 201 -29.83 4.16 -4.42
CA THR A 201 -29.15 5.31 -5.06
C THR A 201 -28.92 6.50 -4.13
N GLU A 202 -29.64 6.58 -3.00
CA GLU A 202 -29.50 7.62 -1.96
C GLU A 202 -28.76 7.15 -0.70
N SER A 203 -28.42 5.87 -0.59
CA SER A 203 -27.76 5.33 0.60
C SER A 203 -26.35 5.90 0.76
N ARG A 204 -26.01 6.35 1.96
CA ARG A 204 -24.63 6.74 2.29
C ARG A 204 -23.77 5.49 2.36
N CYS A 205 -22.88 5.31 1.40
CA CYS A 205 -21.99 4.14 1.34
C CYS A 205 -20.62 4.44 1.95
N HIS A 206 -20.02 3.42 2.58
CA HIS A 206 -18.68 3.46 3.14
C HIS A 206 -17.73 2.53 2.37
N TRP A 207 -16.45 2.88 2.24
CA TRP A 207 -15.45 2.05 1.53
C TRP A 207 -15.32 0.63 2.07
N SER A 208 -15.66 0.40 3.34
CA SER A 208 -15.70 -0.94 3.94
C SER A 208 -16.82 -1.82 3.38
N GLN A 209 -17.86 -1.25 2.77
CA GLN A 209 -18.97 -1.96 2.15
C GLN A 209 -18.76 -2.24 0.65
N ILE A 210 -17.77 -1.59 0.01
CA ILE A 210 -17.46 -1.77 -1.41
C ILE A 210 -16.70 -3.09 -1.60
N LEU A 211 -17.28 -4.03 -2.34
CA LEU A 211 -16.72 -5.36 -2.57
C LEU A 211 -15.96 -5.46 -3.90
N VAL A 212 -16.52 -4.85 -4.96
CA VAL A 212 -15.96 -4.83 -6.31
C VAL A 212 -16.20 -3.44 -6.91
N PRO A 213 -15.21 -2.54 -6.90
CA PRO A 213 -15.34 -1.23 -7.53
C PRO A 213 -15.38 -1.33 -9.06
N GLY A 214 -16.11 -0.41 -9.68
CA GLY A 214 -16.21 -0.25 -11.12
C GLY A 214 -15.97 1.20 -11.56
N GLU A 215 -15.48 1.35 -12.77
CA GLU A 215 -15.21 2.64 -13.41
C GLU A 215 -15.86 2.67 -14.79
N LEU A 216 -16.56 3.77 -15.12
CA LEU A 216 -17.27 3.92 -16.40
C LEU A 216 -16.68 5.08 -17.20
N LYS A 217 -16.46 4.86 -18.50
CA LYS A 217 -16.13 5.93 -19.45
C LYS A 217 -16.97 5.73 -20.71
N SER A 218 -17.51 6.81 -21.27
CA SER A 218 -18.28 6.72 -22.52
C SER A 218 -17.42 6.35 -23.74
N ASN A 219 -16.15 6.75 -23.76
CA ASN A 219 -15.26 6.54 -24.89
C ASN A 219 -14.43 5.24 -24.74
N PRO A 220 -14.52 4.29 -25.69
CA PRO A 220 -13.70 3.06 -25.69
C PRO A 220 -12.19 3.30 -25.56
N SER A 221 -11.66 4.37 -26.15
CA SER A 221 -10.23 4.71 -26.08
C SER A 221 -9.78 5.20 -24.69
N ALA A 222 -10.70 5.32 -23.73
CA ALA A 222 -10.38 5.64 -22.34
C ALA A 222 -9.89 4.44 -21.54
N ASP A 223 -9.92 3.22 -22.10
CA ASP A 223 -9.35 2.00 -21.52
C ASP A 223 -7.80 2.00 -21.59
N ILE A 224 -7.18 2.97 -20.91
CA ILE A 224 -5.74 3.18 -20.85
C ILE A 224 -5.28 3.57 -19.46
N ALA A 225 -3.99 3.35 -19.19
CA ALA A 225 -3.35 3.61 -17.90
C ALA A 225 -3.58 5.03 -17.35
N SER A 226 -3.57 6.05 -18.20
CA SER A 226 -3.72 7.46 -17.79
C SER A 226 -5.16 7.90 -17.53
N LYS A 227 -6.14 7.00 -17.70
CA LYS A 227 -7.57 7.26 -17.53
C LYS A 227 -8.20 6.19 -16.63
N ALA A 228 -9.02 5.30 -17.20
CA ALA A 228 -9.86 4.38 -16.44
C ALA A 228 -9.07 3.50 -15.44
N TRP A 229 -7.86 3.06 -15.79
CA TRP A 229 -7.10 2.15 -14.92
C TRP A 229 -6.57 2.83 -13.67
N LEU A 230 -6.15 4.10 -13.78
CA LEU A 230 -5.68 4.88 -12.63
C LEU A 230 -6.84 5.25 -11.72
N ASP A 231 -8.02 5.54 -12.27
CA ASP A 231 -9.24 5.81 -11.52
C ASP A 231 -9.65 4.58 -10.70
N LEU A 232 -9.76 3.43 -11.37
CA LEU A 232 -10.08 2.15 -10.70
C LEU A 232 -9.02 1.75 -9.67
N GLY A 233 -7.72 1.92 -9.98
CA GLY A 233 -6.64 1.65 -9.04
C GLY A 233 -6.73 2.52 -7.78
N ARG A 234 -7.19 3.78 -7.89
CA ARG A 234 -7.45 4.61 -6.72
C ARG A 234 -8.56 4.02 -5.86
N TYR A 235 -9.64 3.52 -6.44
CA TYR A 235 -10.72 2.86 -5.70
C TYR A 235 -10.26 1.58 -5.02
N ALA A 236 -9.51 0.73 -5.73
CA ALA A 236 -8.94 -0.48 -5.16
C ALA A 236 -8.06 -0.17 -3.93
N ARG A 237 -7.28 0.91 -3.96
CA ARG A 237 -6.49 1.36 -2.80
C ARG A 237 -7.37 1.76 -1.61
N GLU A 238 -8.47 2.48 -1.84
CA GLU A 238 -9.40 2.87 -0.75
C GLU A 238 -10.11 1.63 -0.16
N VAL A 239 -10.53 0.68 -0.99
CA VAL A 239 -11.08 -0.62 -0.53
C VAL A 239 -10.06 -1.36 0.34
N LEU A 240 -8.82 -1.53 -0.14
CA LEU A 240 -7.75 -2.20 0.62
C LEU A 240 -7.37 -1.48 1.93
N ALA A 241 -7.59 -0.16 1.99
CA ALA A 241 -7.35 0.64 3.19
C ALA A 241 -8.50 0.50 4.21
N ALA A 242 -9.74 0.39 3.72
CA ALA A 242 -10.94 0.27 4.57
C ALA A 242 -11.23 -1.15 5.03
N GLN A 243 -10.77 -2.17 4.30
CA GLN A 243 -10.97 -3.59 4.60
C GLN A 243 -9.63 -4.22 5.01
N ASP A 244 -9.45 -4.41 6.32
CA ASP A 244 -8.16 -4.77 6.92
C ASP A 244 -7.76 -6.24 6.71
N THR A 245 -8.69 -7.12 6.37
CA THR A 245 -8.48 -8.54 6.06
C THR A 245 -8.43 -8.84 4.55
N ARG A 246 -8.38 -7.82 3.70
CA ARG A 246 -8.43 -8.01 2.23
C ARG A 246 -7.04 -8.38 1.67
N ARG A 247 -6.92 -9.53 1.03
CA ARG A 247 -5.74 -10.05 0.32
C ARG A 247 -5.57 -9.40 -1.06
N PHE A 248 -6.65 -9.34 -1.83
CA PHE A 248 -6.73 -8.72 -3.17
C PHE A 248 -8.12 -8.09 -3.41
N VAL A 249 -8.25 -7.22 -4.41
CA VAL A 249 -9.51 -6.58 -4.80
C VAL A 249 -9.77 -6.83 -6.28
N LEU A 250 -10.95 -7.39 -6.58
CA LEU A 250 -11.47 -7.46 -7.94
C LEU A 250 -12.13 -6.13 -8.31
N GLY A 251 -12.05 -5.75 -9.58
CA GLY A 251 -12.73 -4.57 -10.10
C GLY A 251 -13.03 -4.71 -11.58
N PHE A 252 -13.71 -3.73 -12.17
CA PHE A 252 -13.96 -3.72 -13.61
C PHE A 252 -13.98 -2.31 -14.18
N THR A 253 -13.70 -2.20 -15.48
CA THR A 253 -13.89 -0.98 -16.26
C THR A 253 -14.87 -1.27 -17.38
N ILE A 254 -15.76 -0.34 -17.70
CA ILE A 254 -16.56 -0.34 -18.93
C ILE A 254 -16.27 0.96 -19.68
N CYS A 255 -15.63 0.87 -20.84
CA CYS A 255 -15.28 2.00 -21.69
C CYS A 255 -16.03 1.87 -23.04
N GLY A 256 -17.05 2.69 -23.27
CA GLY A 256 -18.07 2.39 -24.28
C GLY A 256 -18.74 1.05 -23.95
N SER A 257 -18.84 0.13 -24.92
CA SER A 257 -19.31 -1.25 -24.71
C SER A 257 -18.22 -2.23 -24.24
N LEU A 258 -16.97 -1.76 -24.11
CA LEU A 258 -15.83 -2.63 -23.83
C LEU A 258 -15.64 -2.80 -22.33
N MET A 259 -15.84 -4.02 -21.84
CA MET A 259 -15.58 -4.38 -20.45
C MET A 259 -14.22 -5.02 -20.28
N ARG A 260 -13.55 -4.71 -19.16
CA ARG A 260 -12.32 -5.37 -18.71
C ARG A 260 -12.40 -5.64 -17.22
N ILE A 261 -11.90 -6.80 -16.80
CA ILE A 261 -11.90 -7.23 -15.40
C ILE A 261 -10.48 -7.08 -14.85
N TRP A 262 -10.39 -6.63 -13.60
CA TRP A 262 -9.15 -6.30 -12.91
C TRP A 262 -9.02 -7.08 -11.60
N GLU A 263 -7.80 -7.42 -11.25
CA GLU A 263 -7.41 -7.88 -9.92
C GLU A 263 -6.25 -7.02 -9.42
N PHE A 264 -6.39 -6.45 -8.22
CA PHE A 264 -5.39 -5.66 -7.54
C PHE A 264 -4.91 -6.40 -6.30
N ASP A 265 -3.65 -6.81 -6.32
CA ASP A 265 -3.01 -7.59 -5.27
C ASP A 265 -1.79 -6.85 -4.70
N ARG A 266 -0.86 -7.60 -4.09
CA ARG A 266 0.32 -7.05 -3.38
C ARG A 266 1.58 -6.90 -4.24
N LEU A 267 1.51 -7.32 -5.49
CA LEU A 267 2.47 -7.03 -6.56
C LEU A 267 1.97 -5.92 -7.49
N GLY A 268 0.65 -5.70 -7.60
CA GLY A 268 0.07 -4.63 -8.41
C GLY A 268 -1.30 -4.98 -8.99
N GLY A 269 -1.64 -4.34 -10.11
CA GLY A 269 -2.86 -4.64 -10.86
C GLY A 269 -2.57 -5.54 -12.07
N ILE A 270 -3.38 -6.58 -12.25
CA ILE A 270 -3.47 -7.39 -13.46
C ILE A 270 -4.87 -7.31 -14.04
N ALA A 271 -5.01 -7.52 -15.35
CA ALA A 271 -6.30 -7.40 -16.02
C ALA A 271 -6.49 -8.45 -17.12
N SER A 272 -7.77 -8.75 -17.38
CA SER A 272 -8.19 -9.55 -18.53
C SER A 272 -7.94 -8.81 -19.83
N GLU A 273 -8.08 -9.51 -20.96
CA GLU A 273 -8.40 -8.83 -22.22
C GLU A 273 -9.75 -8.09 -22.10
N GLN A 274 -9.91 -7.04 -22.91
CA GLN A 274 -11.20 -6.38 -23.07
C GLN A 274 -12.11 -7.25 -23.95
N PHE A 275 -13.40 -7.20 -23.70
CA PHE A 275 -14.42 -7.82 -24.55
C PHE A 275 -15.61 -6.87 -24.70
N ASP A 276 -16.31 -6.93 -25.83
CA ASP A 276 -17.52 -6.13 -26.06
C ASP A 276 -18.72 -6.85 -25.44
N ILE A 277 -19.40 -6.22 -24.48
CA ILE A 277 -20.52 -6.83 -23.76
C ILE A 277 -21.75 -7.08 -24.64
N ASN A 278 -21.89 -6.33 -25.74
CA ASN A 278 -22.98 -6.49 -26.70
C ASN A 278 -22.70 -7.64 -27.69
N GLN A 279 -21.42 -8.01 -27.87
CA GLN A 279 -21.04 -9.18 -28.67
C GLN A 279 -20.94 -10.44 -27.82
N ASP A 280 -20.42 -10.34 -26.60
CA ASP A 280 -20.29 -11.45 -25.65
C ASP A 280 -21.15 -11.23 -24.40
N GLY A 281 -22.48 -11.29 -24.60
CA GLY A 281 -23.45 -11.14 -23.52
C GLY A 281 -23.34 -12.22 -22.45
N LEU A 282 -22.96 -13.45 -22.85
CA LEU A 282 -22.79 -14.55 -21.89
C LEU A 282 -21.62 -14.27 -20.95
N GLN A 283 -20.48 -13.79 -21.45
CA GLN A 283 -19.34 -13.44 -20.62
C GLN A 283 -19.67 -12.25 -19.69
N PHE A 284 -20.36 -11.23 -20.19
CA PHE A 284 -20.79 -10.09 -19.38
C PHE A 284 -21.68 -10.54 -18.22
N MET A 285 -22.76 -11.26 -18.50
CA MET A 285 -23.69 -11.71 -17.47
C MET A 285 -23.01 -12.69 -16.50
N SER A 286 -22.18 -13.62 -16.99
CA SER A 286 -21.43 -14.55 -16.13
C SER A 286 -20.54 -13.79 -15.14
N THR A 287 -19.95 -12.67 -15.57
CA THR A 287 -19.14 -11.79 -14.72
C THR A 287 -19.98 -11.11 -13.65
N VAL A 288 -21.15 -10.57 -14.02
CA VAL A 288 -22.08 -9.93 -13.07
C VAL A 288 -22.56 -10.92 -12.01
N LEU A 289 -23.03 -12.11 -12.40
CA LEU A 289 -23.44 -13.15 -11.46
C LEU A 289 -22.29 -13.59 -10.56
N ARG A 290 -21.06 -13.66 -11.10
CA ARG A 290 -19.87 -13.98 -10.31
C ARG A 290 -19.64 -12.97 -9.19
N PHE A 291 -19.69 -11.66 -9.47
CA PHE A 291 -19.55 -10.63 -8.43
C PHE A 291 -20.66 -10.69 -7.38
N LEU A 292 -21.88 -11.02 -7.79
CA LEU A 292 -23.02 -11.17 -6.87
C LEU A 292 -22.88 -12.40 -5.95
N TRP A 293 -22.22 -13.49 -6.39
CA TRP A 293 -22.30 -14.79 -5.71
C TRP A 293 -20.99 -15.36 -5.15
N MET A 294 -19.83 -14.79 -5.48
CA MET A 294 -18.55 -15.22 -4.92
C MET A 294 -18.59 -15.32 -3.39
N SER A 295 -17.88 -16.26 -2.76
CA SER A 295 -17.69 -16.20 -1.30
C SER A 295 -16.81 -15.00 -0.92
N GLU A 296 -16.79 -14.63 0.37
CA GLU A 296 -15.87 -13.60 0.88
C GLU A 296 -14.40 -13.94 0.55
N GLY A 297 -14.01 -15.22 0.70
CA GLY A 297 -12.68 -15.69 0.33
C GLY A 297 -12.35 -15.53 -1.16
N GLN A 298 -13.33 -15.76 -2.05
CA GLN A 298 -13.20 -15.55 -3.50
C GLN A 298 -13.18 -14.07 -3.90
N LEU A 299 -13.79 -13.19 -3.11
CA LEU A 299 -13.61 -11.74 -3.26
C LEU A 299 -12.23 -11.29 -2.77
N GLY A 300 -11.53 -12.12 -2.00
CA GLY A 300 -10.19 -11.86 -1.52
C GLY A 300 -10.13 -11.45 -0.06
N PHE A 301 -11.17 -11.69 0.74
CA PHE A 301 -11.01 -11.66 2.20
C PHE A 301 -10.17 -12.84 2.68
N ASP A 302 -9.40 -12.64 3.75
CA ASP A 302 -8.62 -13.69 4.41
C ASP A 302 -9.57 -14.64 5.16
N PRO A 303 -9.70 -15.91 4.74
CA PRO A 303 -10.59 -16.86 5.41
C PRO A 303 -10.06 -17.35 6.77
N THR A 304 -8.80 -17.05 7.12
CA THR A 304 -8.21 -17.43 8.42
C THR A 304 -8.60 -16.49 9.56
N ILE A 305 -9.21 -15.34 9.23
CA ILE A 305 -9.79 -14.41 10.21
C ILE A 305 -11.30 -14.57 10.17
N THR A 306 -11.85 -15.34 11.11
CA THR A 306 -13.28 -15.64 11.15
C THR A 306 -14.04 -14.64 12.00
N THR A 307 -15.34 -14.49 11.77
CA THR A 307 -16.23 -13.69 12.61
C THR A 307 -17.32 -14.56 13.21
N GLU A 308 -17.43 -14.56 14.53
CA GLU A 308 -18.46 -15.28 15.30
C GLU A 308 -19.03 -14.31 16.35
N ASP A 309 -20.36 -14.21 16.45
CA ASP A 309 -21.06 -13.31 17.38
C ASP A 309 -20.56 -11.85 17.37
N GLY A 310 -20.20 -11.34 16.19
CA GLY A 310 -19.68 -9.98 16.00
C GLY A 310 -18.23 -9.77 16.45
N ARG A 311 -17.54 -10.83 16.90
CA ARG A 311 -16.12 -10.80 17.25
C ARG A 311 -15.30 -11.51 16.19
N ARG A 312 -14.07 -11.04 15.99
CA ARG A 312 -13.13 -11.61 15.02
C ARG A 312 -12.10 -12.49 15.74
N PHE A 313 -11.74 -13.60 15.11
CA PHE A 313 -10.84 -14.59 15.69
C PHE A 313 -9.77 -15.04 14.71
N VAL A 314 -8.62 -15.41 15.26
CA VAL A 314 -7.54 -16.12 14.56
C VAL A 314 -7.23 -17.39 15.34
N MET A 315 -7.16 -18.51 14.63
CA MET A 315 -6.79 -19.80 15.19
C MET A 315 -5.31 -20.05 14.89
N ILE A 316 -4.50 -20.37 15.91
CA ILE A 316 -3.08 -20.71 15.73
C ILE A 316 -2.77 -22.08 16.32
N GLN A 317 -1.69 -22.70 15.84
CA GLN A 317 -1.14 -23.94 16.40
C GLN A 317 0.15 -23.64 17.15
N ARG A 318 0.15 -23.79 18.47
CA ARG A 318 1.31 -23.50 19.32
C ARG A 318 1.47 -24.57 20.39
N ASN A 319 2.69 -25.10 20.52
CA ASN A 319 3.03 -26.17 21.47
C ASN A 319 2.12 -27.42 21.36
N GLY A 320 1.67 -27.76 20.16
CA GLY A 320 0.75 -28.88 19.93
C GLY A 320 -0.69 -28.63 20.36
N GLN A 321 -1.04 -27.39 20.71
CA GLN A 321 -2.38 -26.97 21.09
C GLN A 321 -2.90 -25.91 20.12
N THR A 322 -4.21 -25.98 19.87
CA THR A 322 -4.92 -24.93 19.13
C THR A 322 -5.25 -23.80 20.08
N GLU A 323 -4.81 -22.59 19.79
CA GLU A 323 -5.16 -21.41 20.57
C GLU A 323 -6.07 -20.48 19.75
N ARG A 324 -7.09 -19.94 20.41
CA ARG A 324 -8.05 -18.99 19.83
C ARG A 324 -7.74 -17.57 20.28
N LEU A 325 -7.36 -16.72 19.33
CA LEU A 325 -7.01 -15.32 19.58
C LEU A 325 -8.16 -14.43 19.16
N VAL A 326 -8.62 -13.57 20.08
CA VAL A 326 -9.66 -12.57 19.81
C VAL A 326 -8.99 -11.32 19.26
N VAL A 327 -9.44 -10.86 18.09
CA VAL A 327 -8.97 -9.61 17.47
C VAL A 327 -9.77 -8.45 18.04
N ASP A 328 -9.14 -7.67 18.92
CA ASP A 328 -9.75 -6.57 19.66
C ASP A 328 -9.94 -5.33 18.78
N ARG A 329 -8.83 -4.78 18.24
CA ARG A 329 -8.88 -3.55 17.44
C ARG A 329 -7.75 -3.45 16.43
N LEU A 330 -8.01 -2.75 15.32
CA LEU A 330 -7.00 -2.38 14.35
C LEU A 330 -6.06 -1.32 14.93
N MET A 331 -4.75 -1.58 14.94
CA MET A 331 -3.72 -0.64 15.41
C MET A 331 -3.08 0.12 14.26
N LYS A 332 -2.76 -0.59 13.17
CA LYS A 332 -2.07 -0.03 12.01
C LYS A 332 -2.51 -0.72 10.74
N ARG A 333 -2.66 0.07 9.68
CA ARG A 333 -2.86 -0.42 8.32
C ARG A 333 -2.05 0.43 7.35
N ALA A 334 -1.27 -0.21 6.48
CA ALA A 334 -0.59 0.46 5.37
C ALA A 334 -1.52 0.54 4.15
N PRO A 335 -1.92 1.75 3.69
CA PRO A 335 -2.83 1.92 2.56
C PRO A 335 -2.05 1.84 1.23
N CYS A 336 -1.64 0.64 0.83
CA CYS A 336 -0.97 0.39 -0.44
C CYS A 336 -1.60 -0.77 -1.20
N ILE A 337 -1.53 -0.72 -2.53
CA ILE A 337 -1.81 -1.86 -3.40
C ILE A 337 -0.59 -2.78 -3.34
N ALA A 338 0.47 -2.41 -4.06
CA ALA A 338 1.73 -3.13 -4.07
C ALA A 338 2.61 -2.81 -2.86
N GLY A 339 3.21 -3.84 -2.26
CA GLY A 339 4.12 -3.71 -1.13
C GLY A 339 3.82 -4.70 -0.01
N ARG A 340 4.34 -4.42 1.19
CA ARG A 340 4.14 -5.28 2.37
C ARG A 340 2.72 -5.24 2.91
N ALA A 341 1.98 -4.16 2.65
CA ALA A 341 0.62 -3.95 3.13
C ALA A 341 0.45 -4.36 4.61
N THR A 342 1.38 -3.92 5.47
CA THR A 342 1.40 -4.33 6.89
C THR A 342 0.11 -3.92 7.59
N THR A 343 -0.51 -4.90 8.25
CA THR A 343 -1.67 -4.71 9.12
C THR A 343 -1.35 -5.24 10.50
N CYS A 344 -1.61 -4.44 11.53
CA CYS A 344 -1.42 -4.85 12.91
C CYS A 344 -2.73 -4.70 13.67
N TRP A 345 -3.11 -5.72 14.42
CA TRP A 345 -4.24 -5.70 15.34
C TRP A 345 -3.78 -5.97 16.75
N LYS A 346 -4.39 -5.29 17.72
CA LYS A 346 -4.35 -5.72 19.12
C LYS A 346 -5.25 -6.94 19.23
N ALA A 347 -4.77 -7.96 19.93
CA ALA A 347 -5.46 -9.21 20.17
C ALA A 347 -5.18 -9.68 21.60
N TYR A 348 -5.85 -10.75 22.01
CA TYR A 348 -5.59 -11.46 23.25
C TYR A 348 -6.03 -12.91 23.11
N ARG A 349 -5.52 -13.78 23.99
CA ARG A 349 -6.00 -15.17 24.07
C ARG A 349 -7.39 -15.16 24.70
N GLU A 350 -8.34 -15.90 24.13
CA GLU A 350 -9.69 -15.97 24.69
C GLU A 350 -9.70 -16.45 26.15
N GLU A 351 -8.82 -17.39 26.48
CA GLU A 351 -8.65 -17.95 27.83
C GLU A 351 -7.93 -17.01 28.81
N ASP A 352 -7.15 -16.05 28.31
CA ASP A 352 -6.42 -15.08 29.13
C ASP A 352 -6.45 -13.68 28.52
N PRO A 353 -7.55 -12.93 28.69
CA PRO A 353 -7.71 -11.59 28.14
C PRO A 353 -6.74 -10.55 28.72
N ARG A 354 -6.05 -10.86 29.83
CA ARG A 354 -5.10 -9.96 30.47
C ARG A 354 -3.74 -9.92 29.78
N MET A 355 -3.43 -10.93 28.96
CA MET A 355 -2.20 -10.98 28.19
C MET A 355 -2.44 -10.36 26.80
N PRO A 356 -2.03 -9.11 26.56
CA PRO A 356 -2.17 -8.52 25.24
C PRO A 356 -1.25 -9.20 24.25
N LEU A 357 -1.68 -9.24 23.00
CA LEU A 357 -0.92 -9.68 21.85
C LEU A 357 -1.08 -8.67 20.73
N VAL A 358 -0.13 -8.68 19.79
CA VAL A 358 -0.27 -8.01 18.51
C VAL A 358 -0.13 -9.03 17.40
N ILE A 359 -1.18 -9.15 16.58
CA ILE A 359 -1.15 -9.91 15.34
C ILE A 359 -0.71 -8.95 14.24
N LYS A 360 0.37 -9.30 13.53
CA LYS A 360 0.92 -8.53 12.42
C LYS A 360 0.93 -9.39 11.16
N ASP A 361 0.15 -8.97 10.18
CA ASP A 361 0.13 -9.55 8.84
C ASP A 361 0.95 -8.70 7.88
N SER A 362 1.73 -9.35 7.01
CA SER A 362 2.52 -8.66 5.99
C SER A 362 2.85 -9.55 4.79
N TRP A 363 2.98 -8.92 3.62
CA TRP A 363 3.32 -9.57 2.36
C TRP A 363 4.80 -9.44 2.06
N GLN A 364 5.53 -10.52 2.28
CA GLN A 364 6.98 -10.54 2.29
C GLN A 364 7.53 -11.22 1.05
N TYR A 365 8.68 -10.75 0.58
CA TYR A 365 9.42 -11.41 -0.48
C TYR A 365 9.90 -12.80 -0.02
N THR A 366 9.82 -13.79 -0.91
CA THR A 366 10.18 -15.17 -0.59
C THR A 366 11.67 -15.35 -0.31
N GLU A 367 12.52 -14.48 -0.86
CA GLU A 367 13.97 -14.51 -0.71
C GLU A 367 14.46 -13.89 0.61
N ARG A 368 13.55 -13.38 1.44
CA ARG A 368 13.88 -12.80 2.76
C ARG A 368 13.62 -13.81 3.86
N GLU A 369 14.51 -13.79 4.84
CA GLU A 369 14.34 -14.44 6.14
C GLU A 369 13.02 -14.02 6.79
N GLU A 370 12.41 -14.94 7.53
CA GLU A 370 11.12 -14.70 8.17
C GLU A 370 11.31 -13.85 9.41
N GLU A 371 10.55 -12.77 9.52
CA GLU A 371 10.59 -11.88 10.68
C GLU A 371 10.28 -12.64 11.99
N GLY A 372 9.39 -13.63 11.93
CA GLY A 372 9.04 -14.47 13.06
C GLY A 372 10.20 -15.31 13.60
N ASP A 373 11.04 -15.86 12.72
CA ASP A 373 12.22 -16.62 13.13
C ASP A 373 13.25 -15.74 13.84
N LEU A 374 13.49 -14.53 13.32
CA LEU A 374 14.42 -13.57 13.93
C LEU A 374 13.94 -13.11 15.32
N LEU A 375 12.63 -12.87 15.48
CA LEU A 375 12.05 -12.51 16.77
C LEU A 375 12.10 -13.68 17.76
N LYS A 376 11.86 -14.90 17.29
CA LYS A 376 11.98 -16.13 18.09
C LYS A 376 13.40 -16.28 18.62
N GLU A 377 14.40 -16.18 17.74
CA GLU A 377 15.82 -16.25 18.11
C GLU A 377 16.21 -15.17 19.13
N ALA A 378 15.78 -13.91 18.92
CA ALA A 378 16.04 -12.82 19.86
C ALA A 378 15.43 -13.10 21.24
N THR A 379 14.21 -13.64 21.27
CA THR A 379 13.51 -13.98 22.52
C THR A 379 14.19 -15.13 23.26
N GLU A 380 14.59 -16.19 22.55
CA GLU A 380 15.31 -17.33 23.12
C GLU A 380 16.69 -16.94 23.67
N LYS A 381 17.34 -15.95 23.06
CA LYS A 381 18.60 -15.38 23.54
C LYS A 381 18.45 -14.36 24.68
N GLY A 382 17.23 -14.10 25.15
CA GLY A 382 16.95 -13.19 26.26
C GLY A 382 17.27 -11.73 25.92
N VAL A 383 17.10 -11.32 24.66
CA VAL A 383 17.29 -9.93 24.24
C VAL A 383 16.26 -9.04 24.96
N VAL A 384 16.73 -7.92 25.51
CA VAL A 384 15.89 -6.94 26.23
C VAL A 384 15.40 -5.83 25.31
N ASN A 385 14.31 -5.15 25.68
CA ASN A 385 13.75 -3.99 24.97
C ASN A 385 13.48 -4.24 23.46
N VAL A 386 13.18 -5.49 23.10
CA VAL A 386 12.69 -5.93 21.80
C VAL A 386 11.40 -6.71 22.02
N ALA A 387 10.42 -6.54 21.14
CA ALA A 387 9.13 -7.20 21.28
C ALA A 387 9.30 -8.73 21.33
N ARG A 388 8.74 -9.35 22.37
CA ARG A 388 8.88 -10.79 22.61
C ARG A 388 8.03 -11.58 21.64
N TYR A 389 8.64 -12.61 21.09
CA TYR A 389 8.01 -13.56 20.21
C TYR A 389 6.91 -14.35 20.92
N TYR A 390 5.78 -14.52 20.24
CA TYR A 390 4.71 -15.39 20.69
C TYR A 390 4.46 -16.55 19.71
N HIS A 391 4.26 -16.22 18.43
CA HIS A 391 4.00 -17.18 17.37
C HIS A 391 4.29 -16.56 15.99
N HIS A 392 4.58 -17.37 14.98
CA HIS A 392 4.54 -16.94 13.58
C HIS A 392 4.15 -18.10 12.67
N GLU A 393 3.59 -17.77 11.51
CA GLU A 393 3.22 -18.73 10.49
C GLU A 393 3.20 -18.08 9.10
N THR A 394 3.38 -18.91 8.07
CA THR A 394 2.92 -18.57 6.73
C THR A 394 1.44 -18.87 6.65
N VAL A 395 0.63 -17.87 6.31
CA VAL A 395 -0.84 -18.01 6.24
C VAL A 395 -1.17 -19.03 5.16
N SER A 396 -2.06 -19.98 5.48
CA SER A 396 -2.52 -21.01 4.56
C SER A 396 -3.98 -20.78 4.17
N VAL A 397 -4.24 -20.73 2.87
CA VAL A 397 -5.58 -20.57 2.30
C VAL A 397 -5.84 -21.70 1.31
N TYR A 398 -6.87 -22.50 1.57
CA TYR A 398 -7.19 -23.73 0.81
C TYR A 398 -6.02 -24.73 0.79
N ASP A 399 -5.44 -24.99 1.96
CA ASP A 399 -4.33 -25.94 2.18
C ASP A 399 -3.04 -25.62 1.41
N LYS A 400 -2.87 -24.36 1.02
CA LYS A 400 -1.68 -23.86 0.33
C LYS A 400 -1.22 -22.56 0.97
N ALA A 401 0.10 -22.34 0.95
CA ALA A 401 0.65 -21.04 1.32
C ALA A 401 -0.05 -19.93 0.54
N ASP A 402 -0.42 -18.87 1.24
CA ASP A 402 -1.08 -17.71 0.66
C ASP A 402 -0.03 -16.81 0.00
N ASP A 403 0.39 -17.20 -1.20
CA ASP A 403 1.31 -16.45 -2.04
C ASP A 403 0.62 -15.84 -3.26
N ILE A 404 1.17 -14.73 -3.77
CA ILE A 404 0.53 -13.99 -4.86
C ILE A 404 0.49 -14.80 -6.15
N GLN A 405 1.57 -15.48 -6.51
CA GLN A 405 1.67 -16.16 -7.80
C GLN A 405 0.74 -17.38 -7.88
N ASN A 406 0.77 -18.26 -6.88
CA ASN A 406 0.05 -19.54 -6.94
C ASN A 406 -1.34 -19.48 -6.30
N ASN A 407 -1.51 -18.75 -5.19
CA ASN A 407 -2.79 -18.71 -4.48
C ASN A 407 -3.70 -17.62 -5.03
N VAL A 408 -3.26 -16.37 -4.98
CA VAL A 408 -4.07 -15.22 -5.39
C VAL A 408 -4.29 -15.22 -6.90
N ARG A 409 -3.20 -15.31 -7.68
CA ARG A 409 -3.24 -15.34 -9.14
C ARG A 409 -3.36 -16.75 -9.71
N GLY A 410 -3.56 -17.80 -8.92
CA GLY A 410 -3.82 -19.15 -9.43
C GLY A 410 -2.78 -19.73 -10.41
N GLY A 411 -1.51 -19.33 -10.33
CA GLY A 411 -0.43 -19.84 -11.16
C GLY A 411 -0.29 -19.17 -12.54
N LEU A 412 -0.92 -18.01 -12.75
CA LEU A 412 -0.85 -17.27 -14.01
C LEU A 412 0.60 -16.94 -14.42
N ASP A 413 0.94 -17.20 -15.68
CA ASP A 413 2.23 -16.81 -16.24
C ASP A 413 2.17 -15.36 -16.76
N ILE A 414 2.68 -14.43 -15.96
CA ILE A 414 2.69 -13.01 -16.31
C ILE A 414 3.63 -12.66 -17.47
N THR A 415 4.56 -13.55 -17.84
CA THR A 415 5.52 -13.28 -18.93
C THR A 415 4.83 -13.25 -20.29
N GLU A 416 3.71 -13.94 -20.43
CA GLU A 416 2.90 -13.95 -21.64
C GLU A 416 2.07 -12.66 -21.82
N ALA A 417 2.08 -11.75 -20.84
CA ALA A 417 1.30 -10.52 -20.91
C ALA A 417 1.77 -9.60 -22.06
N ARG A 418 0.83 -9.01 -22.84
CA ARG A 418 1.15 -8.17 -24.02
C ARG A 418 2.07 -7.00 -23.71
N ASN A 419 1.98 -6.46 -22.50
CA ASN A 419 2.79 -5.33 -22.04
C ASN A 419 3.91 -5.77 -21.08
N TYR A 420 4.17 -7.07 -20.95
CA TYR A 420 5.28 -7.56 -20.13
C TYR A 420 6.59 -7.01 -20.68
N ARG A 421 7.35 -6.38 -19.79
CA ARG A 421 8.71 -5.94 -20.07
C ARG A 421 9.61 -6.71 -19.14
N PRO A 422 10.48 -7.60 -19.65
CA PRO A 422 11.49 -8.26 -18.83
C PRO A 422 12.29 -7.19 -18.09
N GLU A 423 12.67 -7.48 -16.84
CA GLU A 423 13.62 -6.63 -16.13
C GLU A 423 14.89 -6.51 -16.99
N ARG A 424 15.27 -5.27 -17.33
CA ARG A 424 16.52 -5.03 -18.07
C ARG A 424 17.67 -5.55 -17.21
N SER A 425 18.33 -6.61 -17.66
CA SER A 425 19.59 -7.08 -17.10
C SER A 425 20.58 -5.92 -17.15
N MET A 426 20.98 -5.41 -15.98
CA MET A 426 22.07 -4.45 -15.91
C MET A 426 23.34 -5.11 -16.47
N PRO A 427 24.12 -4.44 -17.33
CA PRO A 427 25.38 -5.01 -17.80
C PRO A 427 26.30 -5.30 -16.60
N PRO A 428 27.06 -6.40 -16.61
CA PRO A 428 28.06 -6.64 -15.58
C PRO A 428 29.09 -5.49 -15.59
N PRO A 429 29.63 -5.10 -14.42
CA PRO A 429 30.65 -4.05 -14.38
C PRO A 429 31.87 -4.51 -15.18
N SER A 430 32.22 -3.75 -16.22
CA SER A 430 33.38 -4.04 -17.05
C SER A 430 34.66 -3.95 -16.23
N THR A 431 35.34 -5.08 -16.07
CA THR A 431 36.69 -5.19 -15.54
C THR A 431 37.68 -4.77 -16.63
N ILE A 432 38.08 -3.49 -16.63
CA ILE A 432 39.26 -3.07 -17.39
C ILE A 432 40.47 -3.19 -16.46
N ASN A 433 41.22 -4.27 -16.67
CA ASN A 433 42.57 -4.45 -16.17
C ASN A 433 43.55 -3.59 -16.98
N THR A 434 44.24 -2.64 -16.35
CA THR A 434 45.58 -2.21 -16.79
C THR A 434 46.48 -1.98 -15.59
N PRO A 435 47.71 -2.54 -15.58
CA PRO A 435 48.61 -2.51 -14.43
C PRO A 435 49.50 -1.26 -14.44
N ARG A 436 49.78 -0.68 -13.27
CA ARG A 436 51.08 -0.05 -13.00
C ARG A 436 51.36 0.20 -11.49
N THR A 437 52.44 -0.43 -11.08
CA THR A 437 53.21 -0.41 -9.83
C THR A 437 53.74 0.96 -9.40
N GLY A 438 53.81 1.22 -8.08
CA GLY A 438 54.77 2.15 -7.43
C GLY A 438 54.26 2.93 -6.20
N ARG A 439 54.88 2.67 -5.04
CA ARG A 439 54.88 3.35 -3.70
C ARG A 439 54.68 4.89 -3.72
N SER A 440 54.17 5.63 -2.71
CA SER A 440 54.02 5.49 -1.25
C SER A 440 53.14 6.63 -0.67
N SER A 441 52.60 6.40 0.54
CA SER A 441 52.04 7.32 1.55
C SER A 441 52.09 8.86 1.36
N ALA A 442 50.92 9.53 1.40
CA ALA A 442 50.72 10.83 2.03
C ALA A 442 49.22 11.12 2.27
N ALA A 443 48.92 11.77 3.38
CA ALA A 443 47.61 12.22 3.80
C ALA A 443 47.06 13.39 2.94
N GLY A 444 45.72 13.50 2.92
CA GLY A 444 44.92 14.70 2.67
C GLY A 444 45.42 15.73 1.65
N VAL A 445 44.91 15.66 0.41
CA VAL A 445 44.78 16.83 -0.48
C VAL A 445 43.48 16.70 -1.29
N LYS A 446 42.53 17.62 -1.06
CA LYS A 446 41.38 17.90 -1.94
C LYS A 446 41.92 18.26 -3.34
N ARG A 447 41.43 17.61 -4.41
CA ARG A 447 41.68 18.08 -5.79
C ARG A 447 40.61 19.07 -6.24
N SER A 448 41.13 20.12 -6.86
CA SER A 448 40.49 21.27 -7.51
C SER A 448 39.51 20.88 -8.62
N SER A 449 38.45 21.69 -8.78
CA SER A 449 37.47 21.62 -9.86
C SER A 449 38.05 22.18 -11.15
N SER A 450 38.51 21.33 -12.06
CA SER A 450 38.58 21.64 -13.50
C SER A 450 39.07 20.44 -14.32
N GLN A 451 38.23 19.41 -14.47
CA GLN A 451 38.28 18.53 -15.64
C GLN A 451 36.85 18.07 -15.99
N THR A 452 36.21 18.85 -16.85
CA THR A 452 34.96 18.53 -17.54
C THR A 452 35.27 17.44 -18.57
N GLY A 453 34.90 16.19 -18.30
CA GLY A 453 35.04 15.10 -19.29
C GLY A 453 35.09 13.67 -18.78
N ALA A 454 35.10 13.40 -17.48
CA ALA A 454 35.08 12.03 -16.96
C ALA A 454 33.63 11.47 -16.85
N PRO A 455 33.36 10.21 -17.24
CA PRO A 455 32.04 9.61 -17.07
C PRO A 455 31.71 9.47 -15.59
N LEU A 456 30.48 9.84 -15.22
CA LEU A 456 29.96 9.75 -13.86
C LEU A 456 29.94 8.29 -13.37
N PRO A 457 30.27 8.02 -12.09
CA PRO A 457 30.03 6.71 -11.50
C PRO A 457 28.51 6.45 -11.39
N PRO A 458 28.08 5.18 -11.39
CA PRO A 458 26.66 4.83 -11.36
C PRO A 458 25.99 5.38 -10.09
N LYS A 459 24.76 5.88 -10.29
CA LYS A 459 23.90 6.44 -9.24
C LYS A 459 23.74 5.46 -8.07
N LYS A 460 23.70 6.01 -6.84
CA LYS A 460 23.46 5.31 -5.57
C LYS A 460 22.32 4.27 -5.72
N ARG A 461 22.59 3.08 -5.16
CA ARG A 461 21.81 1.84 -5.17
C ARG A 461 20.29 2.06 -4.99
N SER A 462 19.52 1.62 -5.98
CA SER A 462 18.21 1.02 -5.72
C SER A 462 18.40 -0.19 -4.81
N CYS A 463 17.55 -0.34 -3.80
CA CYS A 463 17.31 -1.51 -2.95
C CYS A 463 18.41 -2.58 -2.97
N SER A 464 19.13 -2.75 -1.86
CA SER A 464 20.02 -3.90 -1.65
C SER A 464 19.27 -5.20 -1.95
N THR A 465 19.49 -5.76 -3.14
CA THR A 465 19.35 -7.18 -3.40
C THR A 465 20.24 -7.90 -2.40
N SER A 466 19.71 -8.91 -1.72
CA SER A 466 20.52 -9.87 -1.00
C SER A 466 21.52 -10.49 -1.98
N PRO A 467 22.78 -10.81 -1.59
CA PRO A 467 23.73 -11.51 -2.45
C PRO A 467 23.34 -12.97 -2.73
N THR A 468 22.22 -13.45 -2.19
CA THR A 468 21.70 -14.77 -2.47
C THR A 468 21.11 -14.76 -3.87
N LYS A 469 21.85 -15.33 -4.82
CA LYS A 469 21.44 -15.64 -6.19
C LYS A 469 20.06 -16.33 -6.21
N ALA A 470 18.97 -15.58 -6.21
CA ALA A 470 17.81 -15.99 -6.96
C ALA A 470 18.19 -15.84 -8.43
N SER A 471 17.94 -16.87 -9.24
CA SER A 471 18.15 -16.79 -10.69
C SER A 471 17.53 -15.50 -11.20
N SER A 472 18.26 -14.73 -12.02
CA SER A 472 17.84 -13.44 -12.60
C SER A 472 16.55 -13.50 -13.46
N ASN A 473 15.85 -14.63 -13.46
CA ASN A 473 14.71 -14.96 -14.29
C ASN A 473 13.45 -15.32 -13.45
N ALA A 474 13.52 -15.35 -12.11
CA ALA A 474 12.36 -15.67 -11.29
C ALA A 474 11.43 -14.45 -11.19
N LEU A 475 10.14 -14.65 -11.48
CA LEU A 475 9.12 -13.61 -11.32
C LEU A 475 9.02 -13.19 -9.85
N PRO A 476 8.80 -11.90 -9.56
CA PRO A 476 8.67 -11.46 -8.18
C PRO A 476 7.45 -12.10 -7.53
N ASN A 477 7.63 -12.71 -6.36
CA ASN A 477 6.53 -13.25 -5.56
C ASN A 477 6.54 -12.66 -4.14
N ARG A 478 5.36 -12.62 -3.51
CA ARG A 478 5.19 -12.29 -2.10
C ARG A 478 4.33 -13.34 -1.43
N VAL A 479 4.74 -13.74 -0.23
CA VAL A 479 4.02 -14.66 0.64
C VAL A 479 3.42 -13.90 1.82
N HIS A 480 2.20 -14.25 2.20
CA HIS A 480 1.50 -13.69 3.34
C HIS A 480 2.00 -14.35 4.63
N ARG A 481 2.66 -13.54 5.48
CA ARG A 481 3.17 -13.98 6.78
C ARG A 481 2.44 -13.29 7.91
N ARG A 482 2.12 -14.08 8.94
CA ARG A 482 1.54 -13.64 10.20
C ARG A 482 2.57 -13.80 11.31
N THR A 483 2.81 -12.74 12.05
CA THR A 483 3.70 -12.73 13.21
C THR A 483 2.94 -12.19 14.41
N ILE A 484 3.10 -12.84 15.55
CA ILE A 484 2.41 -12.52 16.79
C ILE A 484 3.45 -12.25 17.86
N VAL A 485 3.33 -11.10 18.52
CA VAL A 485 4.23 -10.66 19.59
C VAL A 485 3.44 -10.29 20.84
N CYS A 486 4.09 -10.39 22.00
CA CYS A 486 3.50 -10.07 23.30
C CYS A 486 3.44 -8.56 23.55
N ASP A 487 4.41 -7.83 23.00
CA ASP A 487 4.68 -6.46 23.43
C ASP A 487 4.32 -5.44 22.36
N TYR A 488 3.82 -4.29 22.80
CA TYR A 488 3.51 -3.17 21.92
C TYR A 488 3.67 -1.82 22.62
N GLY A 489 3.79 -0.77 21.82
CA GLY A 489 3.82 0.61 22.29
C GLY A 489 3.26 1.58 21.26
N ILE A 490 3.47 2.86 21.50
CA ILE A 490 3.23 3.91 20.50
C ILE A 490 4.56 4.31 19.84
N PRO A 491 4.56 4.82 18.60
CA PRO A 491 5.79 5.29 17.97
C PRO A 491 6.51 6.33 18.83
N ILE A 492 7.84 6.25 18.91
CA ILE A 492 8.66 7.04 19.83
C ILE A 492 8.45 8.57 19.69
N TYR A 493 8.15 9.05 18.49
CA TYR A 493 7.88 10.46 18.22
C TYR A 493 6.55 10.97 18.79
N LYS A 494 5.72 10.08 19.36
CA LYS A 494 4.48 10.40 20.08
C LYS A 494 4.64 10.40 21.59
N ALA A 495 5.86 10.24 22.12
CA ALA A 495 6.12 10.30 23.55
C ALA A 495 5.47 11.54 24.19
N SER A 496 4.82 11.37 25.33
CA SER A 496 4.03 12.43 25.99
C SER A 496 4.88 13.61 26.47
N SER A 497 6.17 13.39 26.69
CA SER A 497 7.08 14.36 27.29
C SER A 497 8.54 14.13 26.85
N ARG A 498 9.40 15.14 27.06
CA ARG A 498 10.85 15.01 26.79
C ARG A 498 11.52 13.94 27.66
N PRO A 499 11.23 13.84 28.98
CA PRO A 499 11.75 12.74 29.79
C PRO A 499 11.34 11.36 29.27
N ALA A 500 10.07 11.17 28.90
CA ALA A 500 9.60 9.89 28.35
C ALA A 500 10.32 9.52 27.04
N LEU A 501 10.54 10.52 26.16
CA LEU A 501 11.31 10.32 24.93
C LEU A 501 12.76 9.90 25.21
N LEU A 502 13.43 10.56 26.17
CA LEU A 502 14.82 10.24 26.52
C LEU A 502 14.93 8.84 27.14
N ALA A 503 14.01 8.47 28.03
CA ALA A 503 13.95 7.13 28.60
C ALA A 503 13.68 6.05 27.52
N ALA A 504 12.79 6.33 26.56
CA ALA A 504 12.53 5.43 25.45
C ALA A 504 13.77 5.25 24.54
N LEU A 505 14.51 6.34 24.28
CA LEU A 505 15.74 6.29 23.50
C LEU A 505 16.83 5.47 24.20
N GLU A 506 16.99 5.66 25.51
CA GLU A 506 17.90 4.85 26.34
C GLU A 506 17.54 3.37 26.24
N GLY A 507 16.27 3.00 26.47
CA GLY A 507 15.81 1.62 26.33
C GLY A 507 16.00 1.05 24.91
N CYS A 508 15.78 1.87 23.88
CA CYS A 508 16.06 1.48 22.49
C CYS A 508 17.55 1.19 22.27
N ILE A 509 18.46 2.01 22.81
CA ILE A 509 19.91 1.80 22.71
C ILE A 509 20.31 0.50 23.41
N GLU A 510 19.80 0.27 24.63
CA GLU A 510 20.02 -0.98 25.37
C GLU A 510 19.53 -2.21 24.58
N GLY A 511 18.35 -2.13 23.96
CA GLY A 511 17.81 -3.23 23.16
C GLY A 511 18.64 -3.51 21.92
N HIS A 512 19.14 -2.48 21.25
CA HIS A 512 20.05 -2.65 20.10
C HIS A 512 21.40 -3.23 20.51
N GLU A 513 21.95 -2.81 21.66
CA GLU A 513 23.18 -3.40 22.20
C GLU A 513 22.98 -4.87 22.56
N SER A 514 21.84 -5.21 23.17
CA SER A 514 21.45 -6.57 23.50
C SER A 514 21.32 -7.46 22.26
N LEU A 515 20.67 -6.97 21.19
CA LEU A 515 20.62 -7.64 19.88
C LEU A 515 22.03 -7.90 19.34
N HIS A 516 22.90 -6.88 19.35
CA HIS A 516 24.25 -7.01 18.83
C HIS A 516 25.07 -8.06 19.60
N ARG A 517 24.97 -8.09 20.95
CA ARG A 517 25.59 -9.12 21.79
C ARG A 517 25.05 -10.53 21.50
N ALA A 518 23.78 -10.62 21.12
CA ALA A 518 23.14 -11.85 20.66
C ALA A 518 23.53 -12.26 19.22
N GLY A 519 24.35 -11.47 18.52
CA GLY A 519 24.78 -11.72 17.14
C GLY A 519 23.77 -11.27 16.08
N LEU A 520 22.75 -10.50 16.48
CA LEU A 520 21.68 -10.01 15.61
C LEU A 520 21.87 -8.52 15.34
N LEU A 521 21.65 -8.09 14.09
CA LEU A 521 21.70 -6.68 13.71
C LEU A 521 20.36 -6.26 13.11
N HIS A 522 19.68 -5.30 13.76
CA HIS A 522 18.33 -4.86 13.37
C HIS A 522 18.25 -4.32 11.93
N ARG A 523 19.27 -3.55 11.49
CA ARG A 523 19.44 -2.97 10.14
C ARG A 523 18.34 -2.01 9.64
N ASP A 524 17.18 -1.93 10.30
CA ASP A 524 16.06 -1.05 9.94
C ASP A 524 15.69 -0.09 11.09
N ILE A 525 16.66 0.69 11.57
CA ILE A 525 16.45 1.64 12.66
C ILE A 525 15.77 2.89 12.11
N SER A 526 14.53 3.16 12.52
CA SER A 526 13.78 4.35 12.10
C SER A 526 12.79 4.79 13.18
N ILE A 527 12.35 6.05 13.12
CA ILE A 527 11.33 6.60 14.04
C ILE A 527 9.99 5.84 14.02
N ASN A 528 9.77 4.97 13.02
CA ASN A 528 8.57 4.14 12.90
C ASN A 528 8.72 2.76 13.54
N ASN A 529 9.96 2.32 13.79
CA ASN A 529 10.29 1.03 14.39
C ASN A 529 10.75 1.15 15.86
N LEU A 530 10.98 2.38 16.34
CA LEU A 530 11.25 2.67 17.74
C LEU A 530 9.93 2.99 18.45
N MET A 531 9.70 2.34 19.58
CA MET A 531 8.44 2.39 20.32
C MET A 531 8.67 2.92 21.74
N VAL A 532 7.64 3.51 22.32
CA VAL A 532 7.58 3.87 23.74
C VAL A 532 6.33 3.26 24.36
N ASN A 533 6.48 2.68 25.55
CA ASN A 533 5.36 2.23 26.37
C ASN A 533 5.24 3.18 27.58
N GLU A 534 4.18 4.00 27.58
CA GLU A 534 3.84 4.89 28.70
C GLU A 534 2.54 4.47 29.40
N ASP A 535 1.95 3.35 28.95
CA ASP A 535 0.70 2.82 29.46
C ASP A 535 0.98 1.93 30.66
N ALA A 536 0.62 2.40 31.86
CA ALA A 536 0.84 1.67 33.11
C ALA A 536 0.06 0.35 33.18
N ASP A 537 -1.02 0.22 32.38
CA ASP A 537 -1.82 -1.00 32.28
C ASP A 537 -1.28 -1.96 31.20
N ASN A 538 -0.28 -1.54 30.43
CA ASN A 538 0.37 -2.36 29.42
C ASN A 538 1.65 -3.01 29.98
N PRO A 539 1.68 -4.33 30.20
CA PRO A 539 2.81 -5.04 30.81
C PRO A 539 4.02 -5.23 29.88
N SER A 540 4.04 -4.53 28.72
CA SER A 540 5.07 -4.61 27.68
C SER A 540 6.38 -3.95 28.05
#